data_AF-A0AAW0NUM7-F1
#
_entry.id   AF-A0AAW0NUM7-F1
#
_cell.length_a   1.000
_cell.length_b   1.000
_cell.length_c   1.000
_cell.angle_alpha   90.00
_cell.angle_beta   90.00
_cell.angle_gamma   90.00
#
_symmetry.space_group_name_H-M   'P 1'
#
loop_
_entity.id
_entity.type
_entity.pdbx_description
1 polymer ?
#
loop_
_entity_poly.entity_id
_entity_poly.type
_entity_poly.pdbx_seq_one_letter_code
_entity_poly.pdbx_strand_id
1 'polypeptide(L)'
;MGPTALMDEAAAYVLQVSYRLEADCTGQSQTRCEACIKGKEYQSQANSLKTCEPCTSCDQPNANLEVDTKCTAVSDATCKCKENHYCPSGKKPCKICEPCQVCGSEGIKVECSATNNTICNDKPSVKLVVQPVSWQKALLLLCVYDITTFYRSILNQVKGSHIPEIAGKIGWKTMKNLAMTNNISNVKIEDIEQNYPNDSSERTNALLREWEEKEGRNASQKLVDCLKKMKEKKKLEEVLEILK
;
A
#
# COMPACT_ATOMS: atom_id res chain seq x y z
N MET A 1 -26.36 -39.30 -89.62
CA MET A 1 -26.04 -40.57 -88.93
C MET A 1 -24.54 -40.71 -88.89
N GLY A 2 -23.97 -40.90 -87.70
CA GLY A 2 -22.52 -41.03 -87.46
C GLY A 2 -21.87 -39.72 -87.01
N PRO A 3 -21.07 -39.73 -85.93
CA PRO A 3 -21.35 -38.89 -84.77
C PRO A 3 -20.38 -37.73 -84.58
N THR A 4 -20.94 -36.70 -83.94
CA THR A 4 -20.30 -35.81 -82.96
C THR A 4 -18.92 -36.27 -82.51
N ALA A 5 -17.94 -35.41 -82.75
CA ALA A 5 -16.62 -35.47 -82.17
C ALA A 5 -16.73 -35.63 -80.64
N LEU A 6 -16.65 -36.88 -80.18
CA LEU A 6 -16.18 -37.21 -78.85
C LEU A 6 -14.67 -36.92 -78.87
N MET A 7 -14.31 -35.65 -78.74
CA MET A 7 -13.02 -35.35 -78.12
C MET A 7 -13.26 -35.54 -76.63
N ASP A 8 -12.76 -36.69 -76.18
CA ASP A 8 -12.79 -37.19 -74.82
C ASP A 8 -12.60 -36.10 -73.77
N GLU A 9 -13.32 -36.28 -72.67
CA GLU A 9 -13.23 -35.57 -71.39
C GLU A 9 -11.80 -35.13 -71.09
N ALA A 10 -11.44 -33.93 -71.53
CA ALA A 10 -10.24 -33.25 -71.09
C ALA A 10 -10.36 -33.12 -69.57
N ALA A 11 -9.57 -33.92 -68.85
CA ALA A 11 -9.57 -34.06 -67.40
C ALA A 11 -9.62 -32.69 -66.69
N ALA A 12 -10.83 -32.22 -66.42
CA ALA A 12 -11.08 -30.91 -65.89
C ALA A 12 -10.86 -30.97 -64.38
N TYR A 13 -9.68 -30.51 -63.96
CA TYR A 13 -9.51 -29.73 -62.75
C TYR A 13 -10.00 -30.37 -61.45
N VAL A 14 -9.38 -31.47 -61.01
CA VAL A 14 -9.59 -31.97 -59.64
C VAL A 14 -8.67 -31.20 -58.69
N LEU A 15 -9.05 -29.96 -58.39
CA LEU A 15 -8.47 -29.24 -57.26
C LEU A 15 -8.92 -29.92 -55.97
N GLN A 16 -7.98 -30.14 -55.05
CA GLN A 16 -8.24 -30.79 -53.78
C GLN A 16 -7.71 -29.93 -52.64
N VAL A 17 -8.38 -30.00 -51.48
CA VAL A 17 -7.82 -29.49 -50.22
C VAL A 17 -6.50 -30.18 -49.94
N SER A 18 -5.59 -29.56 -49.19
CA SER A 18 -4.22 -30.04 -48.93
C SER A 18 -3.26 -30.14 -50.12
N TYR A 19 -3.63 -29.63 -51.30
CA TYR A 19 -2.73 -29.59 -52.45
C TYR A 19 -2.61 -28.17 -53.00
N ARG A 20 -1.44 -27.86 -53.57
CA ARG A 20 -1.16 -26.69 -54.40
C ARG A 20 -0.97 -27.09 -55.85
N LEU A 21 -1.27 -26.16 -56.76
CA LEU A 21 -1.04 -26.32 -58.18
C LEU A 21 0.45 -26.25 -58.51
N GLU A 22 0.98 -27.31 -59.10
CA GLU A 22 2.37 -27.33 -59.55
C GLU A 22 2.46 -26.97 -61.04
N ALA A 23 1.58 -27.55 -61.85
CA ALA A 23 1.49 -27.26 -63.28
C ALA A 23 0.04 -27.28 -63.76
N ASP A 24 -0.31 -26.24 -64.52
CA ASP A 24 -1.58 -26.14 -65.24
C ASP A 24 -1.70 -27.24 -66.30
N CYS A 25 -2.94 -27.60 -66.66
CA CYS A 25 -3.17 -28.50 -67.78
C CYS A 25 -2.76 -27.84 -69.09
N THR A 26 -2.23 -28.63 -70.02
CA THR A 26 -2.02 -28.23 -71.42
C THR A 26 -2.88 -29.10 -72.32
N GLY A 27 -3.02 -28.78 -73.60
CA GLY A 27 -3.80 -29.60 -74.54
C GLY A 27 -3.33 -31.07 -74.65
N GLN A 28 -2.18 -31.42 -74.06
CA GLN A 28 -1.60 -32.75 -74.05
C GLN A 28 -1.31 -33.30 -72.64
N SER A 29 -1.47 -32.50 -71.57
CA SER A 29 -1.10 -32.90 -70.21
C SER A 29 -2.16 -32.52 -69.18
N GLN A 30 -2.41 -33.41 -68.22
CA GLN A 30 -3.31 -33.16 -67.10
C GLN A 30 -2.71 -32.17 -66.10
N THR A 31 -3.57 -31.54 -65.28
CA THR A 31 -3.15 -30.70 -64.15
C THR A 31 -2.34 -31.52 -63.16
N ARG A 32 -1.22 -30.97 -62.67
CA ARG A 32 -0.39 -31.60 -61.65
C ARG A 32 -0.44 -30.81 -60.35
N CYS A 33 -0.67 -31.51 -59.26
CA CYS A 33 -0.79 -30.94 -57.93
C CYS A 33 0.25 -31.56 -56.98
N GLU A 34 0.74 -30.77 -56.04
CA GLU A 34 1.69 -31.17 -55.01
C GLU A 34 1.05 -31.00 -53.63
N ALA A 35 1.28 -31.93 -52.71
CA ALA A 35 0.72 -31.85 -51.37
C ALA A 35 1.37 -30.73 -50.55
N CYS A 36 0.58 -30.04 -49.73
CA CYS A 36 1.09 -29.08 -48.74
C CYS A 36 1.95 -29.80 -47.70
N ILE A 37 2.99 -29.12 -47.22
CA ILE A 37 3.93 -29.69 -46.25
C ILE A 37 3.24 -29.81 -44.89
N LYS A 38 2.90 -31.04 -44.49
CA LYS A 38 2.21 -31.33 -43.22
C LYS A 38 2.94 -30.68 -42.03
N GLY A 39 2.21 -29.86 -41.27
CA GLY A 39 2.70 -29.17 -40.09
C GLY A 39 3.48 -27.88 -40.37
N LYS A 40 3.67 -27.49 -41.64
CA LYS A 40 4.24 -26.20 -42.04
C LYS A 40 3.29 -25.37 -42.88
N GLU A 41 2.49 -26.04 -43.71
CA GLU A 41 1.56 -25.40 -44.64
C GLU A 41 0.21 -26.11 -44.65
N TYR A 42 -0.83 -25.38 -45.03
CA TYR A 42 -2.19 -25.91 -45.19
C TYR A 42 -2.90 -25.31 -46.40
N GLN A 43 -3.92 -26.01 -46.89
CA GLN A 43 -4.87 -25.52 -47.87
C GLN A 43 -6.26 -26.06 -47.53
N SER A 44 -7.13 -25.18 -47.05
CA SER A 44 -8.48 -25.53 -46.59
C SER A 44 -9.52 -25.58 -47.71
N GLN A 45 -9.22 -24.99 -48.86
CA GLN A 45 -10.12 -24.93 -50.00
C GLN A 45 -9.43 -25.46 -51.26
N ALA A 46 -10.18 -26.22 -52.07
CA ALA A 46 -9.74 -26.59 -53.40
C ALA A 46 -9.63 -25.33 -54.27
N ASN A 47 -8.42 -24.94 -54.66
CA ASN A 47 -8.17 -23.74 -55.47
C ASN A 47 -6.95 -23.89 -56.42
N SER A 48 -6.77 -22.92 -57.31
CA SER A 48 -5.71 -22.86 -58.33
C SER A 48 -4.33 -22.42 -57.79
N LEU A 49 -4.18 -22.27 -56.47
CA LEU A 49 -3.02 -21.57 -55.94
C LEU A 49 -1.76 -22.42 -56.08
N LYS A 50 -0.68 -21.80 -56.56
CA LYS A 50 0.64 -22.44 -56.66
C LYS A 50 1.39 -22.51 -55.32
N THR A 51 0.76 -22.03 -54.25
CA THR A 51 1.32 -21.97 -52.91
C THR A 51 0.27 -22.42 -51.89
N CYS A 52 0.74 -23.09 -50.84
CA CYS A 52 -0.07 -23.36 -49.65
C CYS A 52 0.12 -22.23 -48.64
N GLU A 53 -0.85 -22.05 -47.74
CA GLU A 53 -0.76 -21.06 -46.66
C GLU A 53 0.15 -21.55 -45.54
N PRO A 54 1.04 -20.73 -44.99
CA PRO A 54 1.87 -21.12 -43.85
C PRO A 54 1.02 -21.27 -42.59
N CYS A 55 1.34 -22.27 -41.76
CA CYS A 55 0.66 -22.46 -40.49
C CYS A 55 0.94 -21.31 -39.51
N THR A 56 -0.07 -20.94 -38.74
CA THR A 56 0.07 -20.01 -37.61
C THR A 56 1.00 -20.61 -36.54
N SER A 57 1.95 -19.80 -36.06
CA SER A 57 2.86 -20.17 -34.95
C SER A 57 2.38 -19.57 -33.63
N CYS A 58 2.29 -20.42 -32.60
CA CYS A 58 1.95 -20.04 -31.22
C CYS A 58 3.20 -19.82 -30.35
N ASP A 59 4.42 -19.93 -30.90
CA ASP A 59 5.68 -19.89 -30.17
C ASP A 59 6.26 -18.48 -30.03
N GLN A 60 5.41 -17.47 -30.14
CA GLN A 60 5.81 -16.08 -30.05
C GLN A 60 6.37 -15.79 -28.64
N PRO A 61 7.61 -15.27 -28.52
CA PRO A 61 8.19 -15.00 -27.22
C PRO A 61 7.33 -13.99 -26.45
N ASN A 62 7.10 -14.26 -25.17
CA ASN A 62 6.28 -13.44 -24.25
C ASN A 62 4.78 -13.36 -24.58
N ALA A 63 4.28 -14.09 -25.58
CA ALA A 63 2.84 -14.09 -25.91
C ALA A 63 2.00 -14.97 -24.95
N ASN A 64 2.65 -15.88 -24.22
CA ASN A 64 1.99 -16.86 -23.33
C ASN A 64 0.90 -17.69 -24.03
N LEU A 65 1.14 -18.03 -25.30
CA LEU A 65 0.29 -18.87 -26.13
C LEU A 65 0.80 -20.30 -26.18
N GLU A 66 -0.09 -21.23 -26.44
CA GLU A 66 0.20 -22.63 -26.76
C GLU A 66 -0.72 -23.13 -27.86
N VAL A 67 -0.31 -24.23 -28.52
CA VAL A 67 -1.08 -24.84 -29.60
C VAL A 67 -2.32 -25.51 -29.03
N ASP A 68 -3.50 -25.09 -29.48
CA ASP A 68 -4.77 -25.74 -29.16
C ASP A 68 -5.09 -26.84 -30.17
N THR A 69 -5.15 -26.47 -31.46
CA THR A 69 -5.23 -27.42 -32.57
C THR A 69 -3.95 -27.40 -33.39
N LYS A 70 -3.40 -28.58 -33.67
CA LYS A 70 -2.21 -28.73 -34.50
C LYS A 70 -2.54 -28.40 -35.96
N CYS A 71 -1.59 -27.79 -36.66
CA CYS A 71 -1.71 -27.57 -38.09
C CYS A 71 -1.73 -28.91 -38.85
N THR A 72 -2.60 -29.00 -39.85
CA THR A 72 -2.68 -30.13 -40.78
C THR A 72 -2.57 -29.62 -42.20
N ALA A 73 -2.44 -30.50 -43.19
CA ALA A 73 -2.40 -30.06 -44.58
C ALA A 73 -3.73 -29.44 -45.05
N VAL A 74 -4.84 -29.64 -44.33
CA VAL A 74 -6.17 -29.09 -44.68
C VAL A 74 -6.64 -27.95 -43.77
N SER A 75 -5.97 -27.71 -42.64
CA SER A 75 -6.43 -26.75 -41.63
C SER A 75 -5.27 -26.10 -40.91
N ASP A 76 -5.41 -24.81 -40.61
CA ASP A 76 -4.43 -24.07 -39.81
C ASP A 76 -4.34 -24.60 -38.36
N ALA A 77 -3.24 -24.27 -37.69
CA ALA A 77 -3.16 -24.34 -36.25
C ALA A 77 -4.00 -23.25 -35.59
N THR A 78 -4.55 -23.55 -34.42
CA THR A 78 -5.15 -22.53 -33.54
C THR A 78 -4.37 -22.43 -32.25
N CYS A 79 -4.28 -21.22 -31.71
CA CYS A 79 -3.58 -20.94 -30.46
C CYS A 79 -4.58 -20.65 -29.34
N LYS A 80 -4.25 -21.08 -28.13
CA LYS A 80 -4.92 -20.67 -26.89
C LYS A 80 -3.93 -20.09 -25.90
N CYS A 81 -4.43 -19.40 -24.89
CA CYS A 81 -3.60 -18.98 -23.77
C CYS A 81 -3.14 -20.20 -22.97
N LYS A 82 -1.88 -20.16 -22.50
CA LYS A 82 -1.35 -21.12 -21.53
C LYS A 82 -2.17 -21.12 -20.24
N GLU A 83 -2.00 -22.17 -19.44
CA GLU A 83 -2.56 -22.20 -18.09
C GLU A 83 -2.22 -20.93 -17.29
N ASN A 84 -3.18 -20.49 -16.47
CA ASN A 84 -3.09 -19.26 -15.66
C ASN A 84 -2.91 -17.96 -16.48
N HIS A 85 -3.26 -17.95 -17.76
CA HIS A 85 -3.29 -16.75 -18.59
C HIS A 85 -4.64 -16.60 -19.29
N TYR A 86 -5.05 -15.36 -19.53
CA TYR A 86 -6.34 -15.03 -20.13
C TYR A 86 -6.21 -13.96 -21.21
N CYS A 87 -7.22 -13.89 -22.08
CA CYS A 87 -7.33 -12.85 -23.08
C CYS A 87 -8.76 -12.32 -23.20
N PRO A 88 -9.02 -11.04 -22.91
CA PRO A 88 -10.36 -10.49 -22.92
C PRO A 88 -11.09 -10.77 -24.25
N SER A 89 -12.34 -11.23 -24.17
CA SER A 89 -13.17 -11.64 -25.32
C SER A 89 -13.28 -10.60 -26.45
N GLY A 90 -13.02 -9.32 -26.16
CA GLY A 90 -13.02 -8.22 -27.13
C GLY A 90 -11.73 -8.05 -27.95
N LYS A 91 -10.66 -8.82 -27.68
CA LYS A 91 -9.37 -8.74 -28.39
C LYS A 91 -9.09 -10.02 -29.20
N LYS A 92 -9.91 -10.31 -30.21
CA LYS A 92 -9.69 -11.43 -31.15
C LYS A 92 -9.10 -10.92 -32.49
N PRO A 93 -8.06 -11.57 -33.04
CA PRO A 93 -7.33 -12.71 -32.49
C PRO A 93 -6.43 -12.28 -31.31
N CYS A 94 -6.35 -13.13 -30.29
CA CYS A 94 -5.51 -12.86 -29.14
C CYS A 94 -4.04 -13.06 -29.52
N LYS A 95 -3.27 -11.98 -29.59
CA LYS A 95 -1.83 -12.04 -29.89
C LYS A 95 -0.97 -12.21 -28.65
N ILE A 96 -1.45 -11.76 -27.48
CA ILE A 96 -0.70 -11.76 -26.21
C ILE A 96 -1.69 -12.06 -25.09
N CYS A 97 -1.41 -13.09 -24.29
CA CYS A 97 -2.20 -13.46 -23.12
C CYS A 97 -1.60 -12.88 -21.84
N GLU A 98 -2.47 -12.33 -21.00
CA GLU A 98 -2.13 -11.71 -19.72
C GLU A 98 -2.15 -12.75 -18.60
N PRO A 99 -1.23 -12.70 -17.61
CA PRO A 99 -1.27 -13.59 -16.47
C PRO A 99 -2.51 -13.31 -15.61
N CYS A 100 -3.12 -14.38 -15.10
CA CYS A 100 -4.25 -14.28 -14.20
C CYS A 100 -3.82 -13.77 -12.81
N GLN A 101 -4.72 -13.04 -12.17
CA GLN A 101 -4.56 -12.56 -10.81
C GLN A 101 -4.51 -13.73 -9.84
N VAL A 102 -3.61 -13.66 -8.86
CA VAL A 102 -3.50 -14.60 -7.75
C VAL A 102 -4.22 -14.02 -6.54
N CYS A 103 -5.13 -14.79 -5.94
CA CYS A 103 -5.86 -14.40 -4.74
C CYS A 103 -5.12 -14.84 -3.48
N GLY A 104 -5.16 -14.02 -2.44
CA GLY A 104 -4.60 -14.31 -1.12
C GLY A 104 -5.56 -15.11 -0.23
N SER A 105 -5.62 -14.75 1.05
CA SER A 105 -6.48 -15.41 2.05
C SER A 105 -7.98 -15.23 1.80
N GLU A 106 -8.37 -14.24 1.01
CA GLU A 106 -9.77 -14.04 0.60
C GLU A 106 -10.31 -15.18 -0.28
N GLY A 107 -9.43 -15.93 -0.97
CA GLY A 107 -9.83 -16.99 -1.88
C GLY A 107 -10.41 -16.49 -3.21
N ILE A 108 -10.71 -17.44 -4.09
CA ILE A 108 -11.16 -17.19 -5.46
C ILE A 108 -12.69 -17.07 -5.50
N LYS A 109 -13.19 -16.03 -6.16
CA LYS A 109 -14.62 -15.81 -6.45
C LYS A 109 -14.99 -16.32 -7.84
N VAL A 110 -14.13 -16.07 -8.82
CA VAL A 110 -14.26 -16.57 -10.21
C VAL A 110 -12.89 -17.08 -10.63
N GLU A 111 -12.84 -18.32 -11.11
CA GLU A 111 -11.60 -18.94 -11.59
C GLU A 111 -11.10 -18.30 -12.90
N CYS A 112 -9.79 -18.35 -13.08
CA CYS A 112 -9.13 -17.98 -14.33
C CYS A 112 -9.66 -18.84 -15.49
N SER A 113 -9.88 -18.24 -16.65
CA SER A 113 -10.26 -18.94 -17.88
C SER A 113 -9.51 -18.35 -19.07
N ALA A 114 -9.57 -19.02 -20.22
CA ALA A 114 -8.91 -18.53 -21.45
C ALA A 114 -9.35 -17.11 -21.85
N THR A 115 -10.53 -16.65 -21.41
CA THR A 115 -11.08 -15.34 -21.79
C THR A 115 -11.27 -14.35 -20.64
N ASN A 116 -11.17 -14.80 -19.39
CA ASN A 116 -11.44 -13.97 -18.21
C ASN A 116 -10.38 -14.17 -17.12
N ASN A 117 -10.01 -13.07 -16.48
CA ASN A 117 -9.12 -13.06 -15.33
C ASN A 117 -9.77 -13.73 -14.11
N THR A 118 -8.95 -14.19 -13.16
CA THR A 118 -9.39 -14.52 -11.81
C THR A 118 -10.02 -13.31 -11.14
N ILE A 119 -11.13 -13.50 -10.42
CA ILE A 119 -11.72 -12.49 -9.52
C ILE A 119 -11.59 -13.01 -8.09
N CYS A 120 -11.03 -12.20 -7.19
CA CYS A 120 -10.89 -12.55 -5.77
C CYS A 120 -12.14 -12.17 -4.97
N ASN A 121 -12.35 -12.84 -3.84
CA ASN A 121 -13.43 -12.46 -2.94
C ASN A 121 -13.15 -11.09 -2.31
N ASP A 122 -14.23 -10.41 -1.94
CA ASP A 122 -14.12 -9.18 -1.18
C ASP A 122 -13.42 -9.47 0.15
N LYS A 123 -12.38 -8.70 0.48
CA LYS A 123 -11.76 -8.80 1.80
C LYS A 123 -12.84 -8.58 2.86
N PRO A 124 -12.84 -9.34 3.97
CA PRO A 124 -13.77 -9.09 5.06
C PRO A 124 -13.55 -7.65 5.53
N SER A 125 -14.46 -6.77 5.13
CA SER A 125 -14.52 -5.42 5.64
C SER A 125 -15.00 -5.58 7.07
N VAL A 126 -14.13 -5.26 8.02
CA VAL A 126 -14.54 -5.10 9.42
C VAL A 126 -15.59 -3.99 9.40
N LYS A 127 -16.87 -4.39 9.38
CA LYS A 127 -17.96 -3.46 9.58
C LYS A 127 -17.81 -3.00 11.02
N LEU A 128 -17.19 -1.83 11.18
CA LEU A 128 -17.20 -1.11 12.43
C LEU A 128 -18.68 -0.85 12.73
N VAL A 129 -19.27 -1.65 13.63
CA VAL A 129 -20.65 -1.47 14.07
C VAL A 129 -20.65 -0.19 14.89
N VAL A 130 -20.81 0.95 14.23
CA VAL A 130 -21.06 2.22 14.90
C VAL A 130 -22.50 2.14 15.38
N GLN A 131 -22.66 1.66 16.62
CA GLN A 131 -23.93 1.67 17.33
C GLN A 131 -24.52 3.09 17.29
N PRO A 132 -25.84 3.26 17.07
CA PRO A 132 -26.45 4.57 16.93
C PRO A 132 -26.19 5.43 18.16
N VAL A 133 -25.57 6.57 17.90
CA VAL A 133 -25.07 7.55 18.86
C VAL A 133 -26.23 8.41 19.39
N SER A 134 -27.22 7.82 20.05
CA SER A 134 -28.27 8.57 20.77
C SER A 134 -27.96 8.77 22.25
N TRP A 135 -26.87 8.17 22.77
CA TRP A 135 -26.34 8.44 24.11
C TRP A 135 -24.97 9.16 24.14
N GLN A 136 -24.25 9.35 23.02
CA GLN A 136 -22.94 10.02 23.06
C GLN A 136 -22.98 11.56 22.90
N LYS A 137 -24.14 12.16 22.65
CA LYS A 137 -24.27 13.64 22.72
C LYS A 137 -24.16 14.16 24.16
N ALA A 138 -24.52 13.35 25.16
CA ALA A 138 -24.27 13.64 26.57
C ALA A 138 -22.79 13.45 26.95
N LEU A 139 -22.12 12.45 26.35
CA LEU A 139 -20.69 12.24 26.54
C LEU A 139 -19.86 13.38 25.95
N LEU A 140 -20.13 13.85 24.72
CA LEU A 140 -19.37 14.95 24.10
C LEU A 140 -19.44 16.27 24.88
N LEU A 141 -20.54 16.57 25.58
CA LEU A 141 -20.62 17.73 26.48
C LEU A 141 -19.77 17.53 27.76
N LEU A 142 -19.66 16.29 28.25
CA LEU A 142 -18.76 15.93 29.34
C LEU A 142 -17.28 15.92 28.88
N CYS A 143 -16.98 15.45 27.66
CA CYS A 143 -15.62 15.49 27.11
C CYS A 143 -15.15 16.92 26.88
N VAL A 144 -16.00 17.83 26.41
CA VAL A 144 -15.62 19.25 26.22
C VAL A 144 -15.44 19.95 27.58
N TYR A 145 -16.22 19.58 28.60
CA TYR A 145 -16.00 20.03 29.98
C TYR A 145 -14.67 19.50 30.54
N ASP A 146 -14.36 18.21 30.36
CA ASP A 146 -13.08 17.62 30.80
C ASP A 146 -11.87 18.08 29.97
N ILE A 147 -12.02 18.35 28.68
CA ILE A 147 -10.96 18.91 27.83
C ILE A 147 -10.71 20.37 28.22
N THR A 148 -11.74 21.18 28.47
CA THR A 148 -11.55 22.57 28.90
C THR A 148 -11.01 22.67 30.33
N THR A 149 -11.40 21.78 31.26
CA THR A 149 -10.79 21.71 32.60
C THR A 149 -9.37 21.14 32.57
N PHE A 150 -9.09 20.16 31.72
CA PHE A 150 -7.74 19.61 31.52
C PHE A 150 -6.81 20.61 30.83
N TYR A 151 -7.24 21.32 29.78
CA TYR A 151 -6.48 22.42 29.19
C TYR A 151 -6.31 23.59 30.19
N ARG A 152 -7.29 23.88 31.05
CA ARG A 152 -7.14 24.84 32.16
C ARG A 152 -6.12 24.36 33.22
N SER A 153 -6.03 23.05 33.47
CA SER A 153 -5.02 22.44 34.34
C SER A 153 -3.61 22.45 33.71
N ILE A 154 -3.49 22.21 32.41
CA ILE A 154 -2.23 22.30 31.65
C ILE A 154 -1.79 23.76 31.46
N LEU A 155 -2.71 24.71 31.20
CA LEU A 155 -2.42 26.15 31.14
C LEU A 155 -1.95 26.69 32.49
N ASN A 156 -2.43 26.13 33.60
CA ASN A 156 -1.89 26.42 34.95
C ASN A 156 -0.48 25.84 35.18
N GLN A 157 -0.03 24.84 34.41
CA GLN A 157 1.35 24.35 34.46
C GLN A 157 2.32 25.14 33.56
N VAL A 158 1.81 26.03 32.70
CA VAL A 158 2.62 26.90 31.82
C VAL A 158 2.53 28.37 32.27
N LYS A 159 2.20 28.64 33.55
CA LYS A 159 2.53 29.93 34.17
C LYS A 159 3.99 29.92 34.63
N GLY A 160 4.90 29.86 33.66
CA GLY A 160 6.26 30.32 33.85
C GLY A 160 6.25 31.83 34.08
N SER A 161 6.15 32.27 35.34
CA SER A 161 6.56 33.62 35.78
C SER A 161 6.58 33.83 37.30
N HIS A 162 6.33 32.81 38.14
CA HIS A 162 6.29 33.00 39.60
C HIS A 162 7.63 32.74 40.31
N ILE A 163 8.64 32.20 39.62
CA ILE A 163 9.96 31.91 40.20
C ILE A 163 10.58 33.13 40.89
N PRO A 164 10.62 34.33 40.28
CA PRO A 164 11.19 35.52 40.92
C PRO A 164 10.46 35.93 42.21
N GLU A 165 9.15 35.79 42.21
CA GLU A 165 8.31 36.18 43.35
C GLU A 165 8.42 35.17 44.49
N ILE A 166 8.43 33.88 44.18
CA ILE A 166 8.64 32.78 45.13
C ILE A 166 10.06 32.85 45.71
N ALA A 167 11.08 33.10 44.89
CA ALA A 167 12.45 33.25 45.33
C ALA A 167 12.60 34.37 46.36
N GLY A 168 11.94 35.51 46.12
CA GLY A 168 11.91 36.64 47.03
C GLY A 168 11.26 36.32 48.39
N LYS A 169 10.29 35.40 48.45
CA LYS A 169 9.63 34.99 49.70
C LYS A 169 10.35 33.88 50.45
N ILE A 170 10.87 32.87 49.73
CA ILE A 170 11.55 31.72 50.36
C ILE A 170 12.95 32.11 50.84
N GLY A 171 13.73 32.77 49.97
CA GLY A 171 15.11 33.18 50.23
C GLY A 171 16.14 32.04 50.23
N TRP A 172 17.41 32.42 50.06
CA TRP A 172 18.52 31.51 49.76
C TRP A 172 18.69 30.40 50.79
N LYS A 173 18.67 30.72 52.09
CA LYS A 173 18.94 29.74 53.16
C LYS A 173 17.94 28.57 53.14
N THR A 174 16.66 28.86 52.94
CA THR A 174 15.61 27.83 52.91
C THR A 174 15.70 27.03 51.61
N MET A 175 15.97 27.70 50.49
CA MET A 175 16.12 27.02 49.20
C MET A 175 17.36 26.13 49.14
N LYS A 176 18.50 26.58 49.70
CA LYS A 176 19.74 25.80 49.80
C LYS A 176 19.53 24.52 50.61
N ASN A 177 18.85 24.61 51.75
CA ASN A 177 18.55 23.45 52.60
C ASN A 177 17.59 22.47 51.89
N LEU A 178 16.59 23.00 51.19
CA LEU A 178 15.67 22.19 50.39
C LEU A 178 16.40 21.46 49.25
N ALA A 179 17.31 22.14 48.56
CA ALA A 179 18.13 21.57 47.50
C ALA A 179 19.03 20.42 48.02
N MET A 180 19.69 20.61 49.17
CA MET A 180 20.49 19.57 49.82
C MET A 180 19.64 18.35 50.21
N THR A 181 18.44 18.57 50.78
CA THR A 181 17.55 17.50 51.24
C THR A 181 16.98 16.65 50.09
N ASN A 182 16.96 17.20 48.89
CA ASN A 182 16.35 16.57 47.72
C ASN A 182 17.39 16.21 46.64
N ASN A 183 18.64 15.96 47.03
CA ASN A 183 19.70 15.45 46.15
C ASN A 183 20.02 16.38 44.95
N ILE A 184 19.94 17.71 45.09
CA ILE A 184 20.63 18.60 44.15
C ILE A 184 22.13 18.53 44.48
N SER A 185 22.97 18.41 43.45
CA SER A 185 24.41 18.27 43.62
C SER A 185 25.01 19.47 44.37
N ASN A 186 25.81 19.21 45.41
CA ASN A 186 26.54 20.26 46.13
C ASN A 186 27.41 21.10 45.20
N VAL A 187 27.99 20.48 44.17
CA VAL A 187 28.80 21.17 43.15
C VAL A 187 27.98 22.24 42.42
N LYS A 188 26.72 21.96 42.09
CA LYS A 188 25.82 22.95 41.47
C LYS A 188 25.42 24.06 42.43
N ILE A 189 25.25 23.73 43.71
CA ILE A 189 24.91 24.72 44.74
C ILE A 189 26.07 25.69 44.97
N GLU A 190 27.31 25.17 45.03
CA GLU A 190 28.54 25.96 45.18
C GLU A 190 28.79 26.85 43.96
N ASP A 191 28.58 26.33 42.74
CA ASP A 191 28.67 27.10 41.50
C ASP A 191 27.69 28.27 41.46
N ILE A 192 26.42 28.06 41.84
CA ILE A 192 25.42 29.14 41.96
C ILE A 192 25.82 30.16 43.04
N GLU A 193 26.38 29.70 44.16
CA GLU A 193 26.84 30.57 45.24
C GLU A 193 28.00 31.46 44.80
N GLN A 194 28.90 30.94 43.96
CA GLN A 194 30.03 31.64 43.38
C GLN A 194 29.63 32.61 42.27
N ASN A 195 28.68 32.24 41.40
CA ASN A 195 28.24 33.06 40.26
C ASN A 195 27.48 34.33 40.70
N TYR A 196 26.83 34.31 41.87
CA TYR A 196 26.04 35.44 42.38
C TYR A 196 26.45 35.83 43.81
N PRO A 197 27.69 36.31 44.04
CA PRO A 197 28.29 36.45 45.38
C PRO A 197 27.49 37.36 46.33
N ASN A 198 26.89 38.42 45.78
CA ASN A 198 26.25 39.50 46.54
C ASN A 198 24.72 39.53 46.39
N ASP A 199 24.14 38.66 45.57
CA ASP A 199 22.70 38.68 45.30
C ASP A 199 22.03 37.37 45.74
N SER A 200 21.49 37.38 46.96
CA SER A 200 20.78 36.23 47.51
C SER A 200 19.45 35.94 46.82
N SER A 201 18.85 36.92 46.14
CA SER A 201 17.60 36.76 45.39
C SER A 201 17.88 36.00 44.10
N GLU A 202 18.89 36.43 43.34
CA GLU A 202 19.31 35.77 42.10
C GLU A 202 19.86 34.36 42.33
N ARG A 203 20.61 34.13 43.42
CA ARG A 203 20.98 32.76 43.84
C ARG A 203 19.75 31.87 44.05
N THR A 204 18.73 32.41 44.72
CA THR A 204 17.50 31.66 45.01
C THR A 204 16.71 31.37 43.74
N ASN A 205 16.66 32.33 42.81
CA ASN A 205 16.07 32.17 41.49
C ASN A 205 16.76 31.08 40.68
N ALA A 206 18.08 31.14 40.57
CA ALA A 206 18.86 30.16 39.84
C ALA A 206 18.66 28.73 40.40
N LEU A 207 18.66 28.59 41.73
CA LEU A 207 18.45 27.30 42.37
C LEU A 207 17.01 26.79 42.25
N LEU A 208 16.01 27.68 42.22
CA LEU A 208 14.62 27.32 41.93
C LEU A 208 14.42 26.88 40.48
N ARG A 209 15.16 27.45 39.52
CA ARG A 209 15.14 26.97 38.12
C ARG A 209 15.71 25.57 38.01
N GLU A 210 16.86 25.30 38.65
CA GLU A 210 17.42 23.96 38.72
C GLU A 210 16.48 22.94 39.39
N TRP A 211 15.73 23.38 40.41
CA TRP A 211 14.69 22.58 41.04
C TRP A 211 13.55 22.26 40.07
N GLU A 212 13.04 23.25 39.33
CA GLU A 212 11.98 23.04 38.35
C GLU A 212 12.41 22.13 37.21
N GLU A 213 13.64 22.28 36.71
CA GLU A 213 14.18 21.40 35.66
C GLU A 213 14.30 19.95 36.14
N LYS A 214 14.69 19.74 37.39
CA LYS A 214 14.83 18.39 37.97
C LYS A 214 13.48 17.73 38.25
N GLU A 215 12.54 18.47 38.84
CA GLU A 215 11.27 17.92 39.34
C GLU A 215 10.14 17.97 38.30
N GLY A 216 10.31 18.76 37.23
CA GLY A 216 9.39 18.89 36.11
C GLY A 216 8.02 19.44 36.52
N ARG A 217 6.96 18.84 35.97
CA ARG A 217 5.57 19.33 36.12
C ARG A 217 5.03 19.37 37.55
N ASN A 218 5.69 18.70 38.50
CA ASN A 218 5.27 18.62 39.90
C ASN A 218 6.15 19.48 40.84
N ALA A 219 7.05 20.31 40.29
CA ALA A 219 8.02 21.08 41.07
C ALA A 219 7.38 21.97 42.15
N SER A 220 6.30 22.69 41.83
CA SER A 220 5.61 23.59 42.77
C SER A 220 4.91 22.82 43.89
N GLN A 221 4.29 21.68 43.59
CA GLN A 221 3.63 20.84 44.59
C GLN A 221 4.66 20.22 45.55
N LYS A 222 5.79 19.71 45.02
CA LYS A 222 6.87 19.16 45.83
C LYS A 222 7.55 20.23 46.69
N LEU A 223 7.68 21.46 46.18
CA LEU A 223 8.17 22.61 46.93
C LEU A 223 7.29 22.89 48.15
N VAL A 224 5.97 22.94 47.96
CA VAL A 224 4.96 23.09 49.03
C VAL A 224 5.06 21.97 50.08
N ASP A 225 5.18 20.71 49.63
CA ASP A 225 5.32 19.57 50.55
C ASP A 225 6.62 19.61 51.35
N CYS A 226 7.72 20.05 50.74
CA CYS A 226 9.00 20.23 51.42
C CYS A 226 8.95 21.37 52.45
N LEU A 227 8.37 22.52 52.10
CA LEU A 227 8.19 23.64 53.03
C LEU A 227 7.34 23.25 54.24
N LYS A 228 6.30 22.42 54.03
CA LYS A 228 5.48 21.84 55.11
C LYS A 228 6.30 20.93 56.03
N LYS A 229 7.15 20.07 55.47
CA LYS A 229 8.05 19.18 56.25
C LYS A 229 9.09 19.97 57.05
N MET A 230 9.61 21.06 56.51
CA MET A 230 10.58 21.94 57.16
C MET A 230 9.96 22.83 58.27
N LYS A 231 8.64 22.76 58.49
CA LYS A 231 7.88 23.56 59.47
C LYS A 231 7.95 25.08 59.24
N GLU A 232 8.28 25.53 58.03
CA GLU A 232 8.38 26.94 57.63
C GLU A 232 6.98 27.49 57.28
N LYS A 233 6.05 27.46 58.24
CA LYS A 233 4.62 27.76 58.02
C LYS A 233 4.37 29.13 57.38
N LYS A 234 5.09 30.16 57.83
CA LYS A 234 4.95 31.53 57.30
C LYS A 234 5.33 31.61 55.82
N LYS A 235 6.47 31.01 55.43
CA LYS A 235 6.93 30.99 54.04
C LYS A 235 6.03 30.13 53.16
N LEU A 236 5.52 29.03 53.71
CA LEU A 236 4.55 28.17 53.05
C LEU A 236 3.26 28.94 52.71
N GLU A 237 2.70 29.68 53.66
CA GLU A 237 1.51 30.51 53.42
C GLU A 237 1.77 31.58 52.35
N GLU A 238 2.90 32.29 52.41
CA GLU A 238 3.29 33.28 51.41
C GLU A 238 3.46 32.69 50.00
N VAL A 239 4.03 31.48 49.89
CA VAL A 239 4.16 30.75 48.61
C VAL A 239 2.81 30.26 48.10
N LEU A 240 1.93 29.79 49.00
CA LEU A 240 0.58 29.36 48.64
C LEU A 240 -0.27 30.54 48.13
N GLU A 241 -0.10 31.76 48.66
CA GLU A 241 -0.77 32.95 48.13
C GLU A 241 -0.32 33.28 46.70
N ILE A 242 0.96 33.06 46.36
CA ILE A 242 1.50 33.31 45.00
C ILE A 242 1.01 32.25 44.00
N LEU A 243 0.76 31.03 44.45
CA LEU A 243 0.35 29.90 43.62
C LEU A 243 -1.18 29.78 43.41
N LYS A 244 -1.98 30.63 44.07
CA LYS A 244 -3.45 30.73 43.87
C LYS A 244 -3.79 31.38 42.54
#